data_AF-A0A0X3PLU9-F1
#
_entry.id   AF-A0A0X3PLU9-F1
#
_cell.length_a   1.000
_cell.length_b   1.000
_cell.length_c   1.000
_cell.angle_alpha   90.00
_cell.angle_beta   90.00
_cell.angle_gamma   90.00
#
_symmetry.space_group_name_H-M   'P 1'
#
loop_
_entity.id
_entity.type
_entity.pdbx_description
1 polymer ?
#
loop_
_entity_poly.entity_id
_entity_poly.type
_entity_poly.pdbx_seq_one_letter_code
_entity_poly.pdbx_strand_id
1 'polypeptide(L)'
;MNWFLERCLAGTSVCLLVLTGFLLECFLIAPYSIPYGSTTYNLLFLFALFCTTIFMHNLYTMMFHDPSIRSVMLSNRRGPDWSYCLRCESVRPPRAHHCRRCDVCILRFDHHCTFLGKTSVF
;
A
#
# COMPACT_ATOMS: atom_id res chain seq x y z
N MET A 1 -12.36 -19.41 -6.23
CA MET A 1 -11.59 -19.67 -4.98
C MET A 1 -10.11 -19.29 -5.11
N ASN A 2 -9.72 -18.43 -6.07
CA ASN A 2 -8.30 -18.22 -6.44
C ASN A 2 -7.81 -16.78 -6.15
N TRP A 3 -8.73 -15.81 -6.06
CA TRP A 3 -8.38 -14.39 -5.98
C TRP A 3 -7.69 -13.96 -4.67
N PHE A 4 -8.00 -14.62 -3.55
CA PHE A 4 -7.31 -14.35 -2.28
C PHE A 4 -5.87 -14.89 -2.31
N LEU A 5 -5.69 -16.09 -2.85
CA LEU A 5 -4.39 -16.71 -3.01
C LEU A 5 -3.50 -15.90 -3.96
N GLU A 6 -4.04 -15.48 -5.11
CA GLU A 6 -3.33 -14.61 -6.07
C GLU A 6 -2.90 -13.27 -5.45
N ARG A 7 -3.74 -12.66 -4.61
CA ARG A 7 -3.37 -11.45 -3.85
C ARG A 7 -2.21 -11.72 -2.89
N CYS A 8 -2.29 -12.79 -2.11
CA CYS A 8 -1.22 -13.15 -1.18
C CYS A 8 0.09 -13.43 -1.92
N LEU A 9 0.03 -14.13 -3.06
CA LEU A 9 1.18 -14.40 -3.92
C LEU A 9 1.77 -13.11 -4.50
N ALA A 10 0.94 -12.16 -4.94
CA ALA A 10 1.42 -10.87 -5.43
C ALA A 10 2.12 -10.06 -4.32
N GLY A 11 1.51 -10.00 -3.13
CA GLY A 11 2.09 -9.33 -1.96
C GLY A 11 3.42 -9.95 -1.54
N THR A 12 3.51 -11.28 -1.43
CA THR A 12 4.76 -11.97 -1.09
C THR A 12 5.82 -11.77 -2.18
N SER A 13 5.45 -11.78 -3.46
CA SER A 13 6.37 -11.51 -4.56
C SER A 13 6.96 -10.10 -4.50
N VAL A 14 6.15 -9.09 -4.21
CA VAL A 14 6.63 -7.70 -4.03
C VAL A 14 7.53 -7.58 -2.81
N CYS A 15 7.20 -8.23 -1.70
CA CYS A 15 8.09 -8.28 -0.52
C CYS A 15 9.46 -8.87 -0.88
N LEU A 16 9.49 -10.03 -1.55
CA LEU A 16 10.73 -10.69 -1.95
C LEU A 16 11.56 -9.83 -2.90
N LEU A 17 10.91 -9.15 -3.85
CA LEU A 17 11.58 -8.25 -4.79
C LEU A 17 12.25 -7.07 -4.06
N VAL A 18 11.56 -6.45 -3.11
CA VAL A 18 12.12 -5.31 -2.34
C VAL A 18 13.25 -5.76 -1.40
N LEU A 19 13.10 -6.91 -0.73
CA LEU A 19 14.18 -7.47 0.09
C LEU A 19 15.41 -7.81 -0.76
N THR A 20 15.20 -8.42 -1.92
CA THR A 20 16.30 -8.75 -2.85
C THR A 20 16.99 -7.47 -3.34
N GLY A 21 16.22 -6.46 -3.74
CA GLY A 21 16.76 -5.16 -4.15
C GLY A 21 17.62 -4.52 -3.05
N PHE A 22 17.11 -4.47 -1.82
CA PHE A 22 17.85 -3.95 -0.66
C PHE A 22 19.18 -4.71 -0.44
N LEU A 23 19.17 -6.04 -0.53
CA LEU A 23 20.38 -6.84 -0.38
C LEU A 23 21.40 -6.58 -1.51
N LEU A 24 20.93 -6.49 -2.76
CA LEU A 24 21.79 -6.18 -3.90
C LEU A 24 22.40 -4.78 -3.78
N GLU A 25 21.61 -3.79 -3.39
CA GLU A 25 22.08 -2.41 -3.21
C GLU A 25 23.10 -2.30 -2.08
N CYS A 26 22.78 -2.81 -0.90
CA CYS A 26 23.63 -2.65 0.29
C CYS A 26 24.90 -3.50 0.27
N PHE A 27 24.87 -4.69 -0.34
CA PHE A 27 25.99 -5.65 -0.24
C PHE A 27 26.74 -5.88 -1.56
N LEU A 28 26.21 -5.44 -2.71
CA LEU A 28 26.93 -5.54 -3.98
C LEU A 28 27.21 -4.16 -4.60
N ILE A 29 26.18 -3.31 -4.76
CA ILE A 29 26.30 -2.06 -5.53
C ILE A 29 26.98 -0.94 -4.71
N ALA A 30 26.48 -0.66 -3.51
CA ALA A 30 27.05 0.34 -2.62
C ALA A 30 28.52 0.07 -2.30
N PRO A 31 28.95 -1.15 -1.96
CA PRO A 31 30.36 -1.42 -1.66
C PRO A 31 31.30 -1.45 -2.86
N TYR A 32 30.76 -1.71 -4.06
CA TYR A 32 31.53 -1.52 -5.29
C TYR A 32 31.90 -0.05 -5.51
N SER A 33 31.02 0.85 -5.09
CA SER A 33 31.15 2.30 -5.35
C SER A 33 31.76 3.07 -4.17
N ILE A 34 31.58 2.57 -2.94
CA ILE A 34 31.90 3.26 -1.69
C ILE A 34 32.64 2.29 -0.77
N PRO A 35 33.76 2.70 -0.12
CA PRO A 35 34.47 1.84 0.81
C PRO A 35 33.57 1.35 1.95
N TYR A 36 33.58 0.04 2.18
CA TYR A 36 32.91 -0.61 3.30
C TYR A 36 33.28 0.06 4.63
N GLY A 37 32.27 0.35 5.45
CA GLY A 37 32.45 0.93 6.78
C GLY A 37 32.75 2.43 6.81
N SER A 38 32.87 3.09 5.66
CA SER A 38 32.93 4.57 5.60
C SER A 38 31.66 5.19 6.19
N THR A 39 31.75 6.41 6.72
CA THR A 39 30.59 7.14 7.26
C THR A 39 29.48 7.28 6.22
N THR A 40 29.84 7.57 4.97
CA THR A 40 28.87 7.68 3.86
C THR A 40 28.15 6.36 3.61
N TYR A 41 28.86 5.23 3.58
CA TYR A 41 28.25 3.90 3.44
C TYR A 41 27.27 3.62 4.59
N ASN A 42 27.68 3.88 5.84
CA ASN A 42 26.83 3.64 7.01
C ASN A 42 25.55 4.49 6.98
N LEU A 43 25.65 5.76 6.58
CA LEU A 43 24.48 6.64 6.44
C LEU A 43 23.53 6.16 5.34
N LEU A 44 24.04 5.76 4.19
CA LEU A 44 23.23 5.22 3.10
C LEU A 44 22.57 3.91 3.48
N PHE A 45 23.29 3.02 4.18
CA PHE A 45 22.72 1.76 4.68
C PHE A 45 21.57 2.01 5.65
N LEU A 46 21.75 2.92 6.61
CA LEU A 46 20.69 3.29 7.57
C LEU A 46 19.48 3.90 6.87
N PHE A 47 19.70 4.77 5.88
CA PHE A 47 18.62 5.36 5.09
C PHE A 47 17.86 4.29 4.27
N ALA A 48 18.58 3.41 3.57
CA ALA A 48 17.99 2.32 2.80
C ALA A 48 17.18 1.37 3.70
N LEU A 49 17.68 1.07 4.91
CA LEU A 49 16.97 0.25 5.90
C LEU A 49 15.67 0.95 6.35
N PHE A 50 15.73 2.25 6.63
CA PHE A 50 14.56 3.04 7.00
C PHE A 50 13.51 3.06 5.88
N CYS A 51 13.91 3.35 4.63
CA CYS A 51 12.99 3.33 3.49
C CYS A 51 12.35 1.95 3.27
N THR A 52 13.15 0.88 3.40
CA THR A 52 12.66 -0.49 3.25
C THR A 52 11.64 -0.85 4.33
N THR A 53 11.87 -0.46 5.57
CA THR A 53 10.91 -0.72 6.67
C THR A 53 9.60 0.03 6.47
N ILE A 54 9.63 1.30 6.02
CA ILE A 54 8.42 2.06 5.68
C ILE A 54 7.66 1.39 4.54
N PHE A 55 8.36 1.01 3.47
CA PHE A 55 7.74 0.36 2.33
C PHE A 55 7.06 -0.94 2.74
N MET A 56 7.74 -1.79 3.52
CA MET A 56 7.19 -3.04 4.02
C MET A 56 5.98 -2.84 4.92
N HIS A 57 5.99 -1.81 5.79
CA HIS A 57 4.86 -1.49 6.64
C HIS A 57 3.63 -1.02 5.84
N ASN A 58 3.83 -0.19 4.82
CA ASN A 58 2.75 0.26 3.94
C ASN A 58 2.18 -0.90 3.11
N LEU A 59 3.05 -1.78 2.60
CA LEU A 59 2.65 -2.99 1.88
C LEU A 59 1.84 -3.92 2.79
N TYR A 60 2.31 -4.16 4.02
CA TYR A 60 1.58 -4.93 5.03
C TYR A 60 0.18 -4.32 5.28
N THR A 61 0.13 -3.01 5.51
CA THR A 61 -1.14 -2.31 5.78
C THR A 61 -2.12 -2.48 4.62
N MET A 62 -1.64 -2.32 3.38
CA MET A 62 -2.47 -2.49 2.20
C MET A 62 -2.96 -3.94 2.02
N MET A 63 -2.15 -4.93 2.40
CA MET A 63 -2.47 -6.34 2.32
C MET A 63 -3.51 -6.78 3.34
N PHE A 64 -3.42 -6.27 4.57
CA PHE A 64 -4.21 -6.79 5.70
C PHE A 64 -5.32 -5.87 6.18
N HIS A 65 -5.27 -4.57 5.88
CA HIS A 65 -6.38 -3.67 6.15
C HIS A 65 -7.31 -3.55 4.94
N ASP A 66 -8.61 -3.57 5.21
CA ASP A 66 -9.64 -3.27 4.23
C ASP A 66 -10.08 -1.81 4.38
N PRO A 67 -9.78 -0.93 3.39
CA PRO A 67 -10.23 0.46 3.42
C PRO A 67 -11.66 0.64 2.90
N SER A 68 -12.39 -0.44 2.62
CA SER A 68 -13.76 -0.36 2.13
C SER A 68 -14.72 0.20 3.18
N ILE A 69 -15.79 0.85 2.73
CA ILE A 69 -16.85 1.35 3.62
C ILE A 69 -17.66 0.22 4.27
N ARG A 70 -17.49 -1.05 3.87
CA ARG A 70 -18.33 -2.17 4.33
C ARG A 70 -18.24 -2.39 5.83
N SER A 71 -17.08 -2.11 6.42
CA SER A 71 -16.82 -2.29 7.85
C SER A 71 -17.16 -1.05 8.69
N VAL A 72 -17.63 0.04 8.07
CA VAL A 72 -17.87 1.31 8.76
C VAL A 72 -19.37 1.58 8.86
N MET A 73 -19.87 1.68 10.09
CA MET A 73 -21.20 2.23 10.34
C MET A 73 -21.18 3.73 10.07
N LEU A 74 -21.61 4.11 8.87
CA LEU A 74 -21.79 5.50 8.51
C LEU A 74 -22.94 6.07 9.33
N SER A 75 -22.63 6.95 10.29
CA SER A 75 -23.66 7.66 11.04
C SER A 75 -24.54 8.44 10.05
N ASN A 76 -25.83 8.61 10.37
CA ASN A 76 -26.77 9.35 9.53
C ASN A 76 -26.45 10.87 9.42
N ARG A 77 -25.32 11.32 9.98
CA ARG A 77 -24.81 12.69 9.87
C ARG A 77 -24.20 12.90 8.48
N ARG A 78 -24.95 13.56 7.62
CA ARG A 78 -24.45 14.17 6.39
C ARG A 78 -23.77 15.49 6.75
N GLY A 79 -22.44 15.50 6.74
CA GLY A 79 -21.68 16.74 6.81
C GLY A 79 -21.67 17.46 5.46
N PRO A 80 -21.21 18.72 5.41
CA PRO A 80 -20.80 19.33 4.16
C PRO A 80 -19.78 18.41 3.45
N ASP A 81 -19.86 18.35 2.11
CA ASP A 81 -18.99 17.55 1.22
C ASP A 81 -19.18 16.02 1.20
N TRP A 82 -20.25 15.51 1.83
CA TRP A 82 -20.65 14.11 1.64
C TRP A 82 -21.31 13.93 0.27
N SER A 83 -21.00 12.84 -0.42
CA SER A 83 -21.57 12.52 -1.73
C SER A 83 -22.35 11.20 -1.68
N TYR A 84 -23.27 10.96 -2.61
CA TYR A 84 -23.98 9.67 -2.68
C TYR A 84 -23.37 8.77 -3.76
N CYS A 85 -23.29 7.47 -3.51
CA CYS A 85 -22.92 6.48 -4.51
C CYS A 85 -24.17 5.72 -4.96
N LEU A 86 -24.54 5.86 -6.24
CA LEU A 86 -25.69 5.15 -6.82
C LEU A 86 -25.46 3.63 -6.89
N ARG A 87 -24.21 3.18 -7.11
CA ARG A 87 -23.88 1.75 -7.23
C ARG A 87 -23.91 1.00 -5.90
N CYS A 88 -23.41 1.64 -4.84
CA CYS A 88 -23.39 1.05 -3.50
C CYS A 88 -24.57 1.49 -2.65
N GLU A 89 -25.50 2.26 -3.23
CA GLU A 89 -26.68 2.85 -2.59
C GLU A 89 -26.41 3.47 -1.21
N SER A 90 -25.23 4.08 -1.05
CA SER A 90 -24.71 4.53 0.24
C SER A 90 -24.15 5.94 0.17
N VAL A 91 -24.24 6.64 1.31
CA VAL A 91 -23.59 7.95 1.47
C VAL A 91 -22.09 7.72 1.61
N ARG A 92 -21.29 8.56 0.96
CA ARG A 92 -19.83 8.52 0.96
C ARG A 92 -19.31 9.72 1.72
N PRO A 93 -18.42 9.51 2.71
CA PRO A 93 -17.75 10.61 3.36
C PRO A 93 -16.79 11.33 2.38
N PRO A 94 -16.31 12.53 2.74
CA PRO A 94 -15.34 13.26 1.93
C PRO A 94 -14.13 12.39 1.58
N ARG A 95 -13.62 12.52 0.34
CA ARG A 95 -12.51 11.73 -0.22
C ARG A 95 -12.78 10.23 -0.41
N ALA A 96 -14.01 9.75 -0.21
CA ALA A 96 -14.36 8.37 -0.55
C ALA A 96 -14.86 8.26 -1.99
N HIS A 97 -14.31 7.31 -2.76
CA HIS A 97 -14.69 7.09 -4.16
C HIS A 97 -15.05 5.62 -4.41
N HIS A 98 -15.97 5.41 -5.36
CA HIS A 98 -16.37 4.07 -5.76
C HIS A 98 -15.33 3.48 -6.70
N CYS A 99 -14.70 2.38 -6.28
CA CYS A 99 -13.75 1.64 -7.09
C CYS A 99 -14.50 0.64 -7.99
N ARG A 100 -14.54 0.89 -9.30
CA ARG A 100 -15.25 0.02 -10.26
C ARG A 100 -14.70 -1.41 -10.31
N ARG A 101 -13.42 -1.60 -10.00
CA ARG A 101 -12.76 -2.92 -10.01
C ARG A 101 -13.05 -3.72 -8.74
N CYS A 102 -13.12 -3.06 -7.59
CA CYS A 102 -13.45 -3.72 -6.32
C CYS A 102 -14.98 -3.76 -6.05
N ASP A 103 -15.75 -3.05 -6.87
CA ASP A 103 -17.20 -2.87 -6.76
C ASP A 103 -17.67 -2.47 -5.35
N VAL A 104 -16.96 -1.50 -4.78
CA VAL A 104 -17.22 -0.98 -3.43
C VAL A 104 -16.65 0.43 -3.30
N CYS A 105 -17.27 1.25 -2.45
CA CYS A 105 -16.69 2.54 -2.06
C CYS A 105 -15.51 2.33 -1.10
N ILE A 106 -14.43 3.05 -1.35
CA ILE A 106 -13.21 3.00 -0.57
C ILE A 106 -13.01 4.36 0.11
N LEU A 107 -12.69 4.36 1.40
CA LEU A 107 -12.34 5.56 2.15
C LEU A 107 -10.97 6.06 1.73
N ARG A 108 -10.81 7.39 1.59
CA ARG A 108 -9.53 8.00 1.17
C ARG A 108 -8.95 7.34 -0.09
N PHE A 109 -9.83 7.04 -1.05
CA PHE A 109 -9.44 6.38 -2.30
C PHE A 109 -8.35 7.18 -2.99
N ASP A 110 -7.24 6.52 -3.32
CA ASP A 110 -6.20 7.07 -4.19
C ASP A 110 -6.24 6.38 -5.56
N HIS A 111 -5.86 5.09 -5.62
CA HIS A 111 -5.94 4.32 -6.86
C HIS A 111 -6.20 2.85 -6.62
N HIS A 112 -6.65 2.15 -7.67
CA HIS A 112 -6.66 0.68 -7.67
C HIS A 112 -5.33 0.15 -8.20
N CYS A 113 -4.49 -0.36 -7.32
CA CYS A 113 -3.19 -0.93 -7.66
C CYS A 113 -3.40 -2.27 -8.38
N THR A 114 -2.99 -2.32 -9.65
CA THR A 114 -3.06 -3.54 -10.48
C THR A 114 -2.04 -4.59 -10.05
N PHE A 115 -0.89 -4.17 -9.53
CA PHE A 115 0.18 -5.08 -9.10
C PHE A 115 -0.23 -5.93 -7.89
N LEU A 116 -1.05 -5.36 -6.99
CA LEU A 116 -1.42 -6.00 -5.72
C LEU A 116 -2.92 -6.35 -5.67
N GLY A 117 -3.67 -6.03 -6.72
CA GLY A 117 -5.11 -6.32 -6.82
C GLY A 117 -5.95 -5.66 -5.72
N LYS A 118 -5.50 -4.52 -5.19
CA LYS A 118 -6.12 -3.81 -4.08
C LYS A 118 -6.11 -2.30 -4.28
N THR A 119 -7.05 -1.64 -3.63
CA THR A 119 -7.11 -0.17 -3.65
C THR A 119 -6.15 0.38 -2.60
N SER A 120 -5.28 1.29 -3.01
CA SER A 120 -4.39 2.03 -2.12
C SER A 120 -5.14 3.23 -1.51
N VAL A 121 -4.73 3.55 -0.29
CA VAL A 121 -5.14 4.75 0.43
C VAL A 121 -3.86 5.32 1.02
N PHE A 122 -3.46 6.53 0.61
CA PHE A 122 -2.34 7.26 1.20
C PHE A 122 -2.84 8.19 2.31
#